data_AF-A0A380CBK7-F1
#
_entry.id   AF-A0A380CBK7-F1
#
_cell.length_a   1.000
_cell.length_b   1.000
_cell.length_c   1.000
_cell.angle_alpha   90.00
_cell.angle_beta   90.00
_cell.angle_gamma   90.00
#
_symmetry.space_group_name_H-M   'P 1'
#
loop_
_entity.id
_entity.type
_entity.pdbx_description
1 polymer ?
#
loop_
_entity_poly.entity_id
_entity_poly.type
_entity_poly.pdbx_seq_one_letter_code
_entity_poly.pdbx_strand_id
1 'polypeptide(L)' 'MINLERLKQSRIDNNLSQEDMVKLLNWKSRSQYSKRENGQVSIGADELIAIAKILGYDKKEIGYFFD' A
#
# COMPACT_ATOMS: atom_id res chain seq x y z
N MET A 1 5.98 7.35 -11.58
CA MET A 1 6.35 7.34 -10.13
C MET A 1 5.18 6.72 -9.36
N ILE A 2 5.34 6.19 -8.12
CA ILE A 2 4.16 5.67 -7.38
C ILE A 2 3.33 6.85 -6.87
N ASN A 3 2.03 6.85 -7.18
CA ASN A 3 1.05 7.79 -6.67
C ASN A 3 0.62 7.36 -5.25
N LEU A 4 1.24 7.97 -4.24
CA LEU A 4 1.01 7.65 -2.83
C LEU A 4 -0.35 8.13 -2.31
N GLU A 5 -0.90 9.19 -2.88
CA GLU A 5 -2.24 9.67 -2.54
C GLU A 5 -3.30 8.66 -2.94
N ARG A 6 -3.18 8.12 -4.16
CA ARG A 6 -4.08 7.07 -4.66
C ARG A 6 -3.97 5.78 -3.84
N LEU A 7 -2.76 5.39 -3.43
CA LEU A 7 -2.56 4.25 -2.53
C LEU A 7 -3.26 4.46 -1.18
N LYS A 8 -3.10 5.65 -0.59
CA LYS A 8 -3.75 6.02 0.68
C LYS A 8 -5.27 6.06 0.54
N GLN A 9 -5.79 6.60 -0.56
CA GLN A 9 -7.22 6.67 -0.82
C GLN A 9 -7.82 5.27 -0.96
N SER A 10 -7.21 4.40 -1.78
CA SER A 10 -7.66 3.00 -1.91
C SER A 10 -7.70 2.27 -0.57
N ARG A 11 -6.75 2.55 0.35
CA ARG A 11 -6.78 1.99 1.70
C ARG A 11 -7.99 2.48 2.50
N ILE A 12 -8.29 3.77 2.44
CA ILE A 12 -9.44 4.37 3.13
C ILE A 12 -10.76 3.83 2.55
N ASP A 13 -10.85 3.69 1.23
CA ASP A 13 -12.03 3.15 0.55
C ASP A 13 -12.30 1.68 0.93
N ASN A 14 -11.25 0.93 1.25
CA ASN A 14 -11.33 -0.43 1.80
C ASN A 14 -11.63 -0.46 3.32
N ASN A 15 -11.85 0.68 3.97
CA ASN A 15 -12.01 0.81 5.43
C ASN A 15 -10.86 0.21 6.26
N LEU A 16 -9.63 0.25 5.73
CA LEU A 16 -8.45 -0.30 6.40
C LEU A 16 -7.65 0.80 7.11
N SER A 17 -7.30 0.58 8.38
CA SER A 17 -6.32 1.42 9.06
C SER A 17 -4.89 1.03 8.64
N GLN A 18 -3.90 1.87 8.97
CA GLN A 18 -2.49 1.50 8.78
C GLN A 18 -2.10 0.28 9.65
N GLU A 19 -2.75 0.06 10.79
CA GLU A 19 -2.52 -1.13 11.62
C GLU A 19 -3.08 -2.40 10.95
N ASP A 20 -4.22 -2.29 10.27
CA ASP A 20 -4.82 -3.43 9.57
C ASP A 20 -3.94 -3.85 8.39
N MET A 21 -3.38 -2.89 7.66
CA MET A 21 -2.42 -3.17 6.59
C MET A 21 -1.20 -3.95 7.11
N VAL A 22 -0.67 -3.58 8.28
CA VAL A 22 0.49 -4.25 8.89
C VAL A 22 0.15 -5.70 9.23
N LYS A 23 -1.03 -5.95 9.81
CA LYS A 23 -1.50 -7.30 10.13
C LYS A 23 -1.67 -8.13 8.85
N LEU A 24 -2.28 -7.57 7.81
CA LEU A 24 -2.56 -8.24 6.54
C LEU A 24 -1.28 -8.51 5.72
N LEU A 25 -0.29 -7.61 5.80
CA LEU A 25 1.03 -7.77 5.18
C LEU A 25 1.97 -8.67 6.00
N ASN A 26 1.57 -9.07 7.22
CA ASN A 26 2.43 -9.73 8.19
C ASN A 26 3.72 -8.93 8.48
N TRP A 27 3.60 -7.61 8.57
CA TRP A 27 4.69 -6.71 8.92
C TRP A 27 4.74 -6.49 10.43
N LYS A 28 5.90 -6.05 10.93
CA LYS A 28 6.13 -5.93 12.38
C LYS A 28 5.73 -4.58 12.97
N SER A 29 5.55 -3.55 12.15
CA SER A 29 5.35 -2.19 12.65
C SER A 29 4.51 -1.32 11.73
N ARG A 30 3.55 -0.60 12.29
CA ARG A 30 2.83 0.49 11.62
C ARG A 30 3.73 1.63 11.17
N SER A 31 4.82 1.91 11.88
CA SER A 31 5.81 2.90 11.43
C SER A 31 6.42 2.50 10.08
N GLN A 32 6.66 1.20 9.85
CA GLN A 32 7.18 0.68 8.58
C GLN A 32 6.22 0.96 7.42
N TYR A 33 4.93 0.75 7.62
CA TYR A 33 3.89 1.02 6.63
C TYR A 33 3.68 2.53 6.42
N SER A 34 3.58 3.31 7.50
CA SER A 34 3.41 4.76 7.45
C SER A 34 4.53 5.47 6.68
N LYS A 35 5.79 5.06 6.88
CA LYS A 35 6.94 5.62 6.14
C LYS A 35 6.82 5.41 4.63
N ARG A 36 6.28 4.26 4.21
CA ARG A 36 6.05 3.93 2.80
C ARG A 36 4.89 4.70 2.21
N GLU A 37 3.75 4.71 2.90
CA GLU A 37 2.55 5.43 2.46
C GLU A 37 2.78 6.95 2.37
N ASN A 38 3.69 7.50 3.20
CA ASN A 38 4.05 8.92 3.18
C ASN A 38 5.32 9.22 2.36
N GLY A 39 5.89 8.24 1.66
CA GLY A 39 7.03 8.45 0.76
C GLY A 39 8.39 8.70 1.44
N GLN A 40 8.48 8.52 2.76
CA GLN A 40 9.75 8.59 3.50
C GLN A 40 10.65 7.39 3.19
N VAL A 41 10.07 6.26 2.79
CA VAL A 41 10.75 5.07 2.31
C VAL A 41 10.07 4.63 1.01
N SER A 42 10.85 4.34 -0.02
CA SER A 42 10.33 3.85 -1.29
C SER A 42 9.62 2.50 -1.14
N ILE A 43 8.52 2.32 -1.86
CA ILE A 43 7.82 1.03 -1.95
C ILE A 43 8.49 0.18 -3.03
N GLY A 44 8.95 -1.02 -2.66
CA GLY A 44 9.49 -1.99 -3.62
C GLY A 44 8.40 -2.65 -4.48
N ALA A 45 8.77 -3.27 -5.59
CA ALA A 45 7.81 -3.92 -6.49
C ALA A 45 6.99 -5.02 -5.79
N ASP A 46 7.62 -5.90 -5.02
CA ASP A 46 6.93 -6.97 -4.30
C ASP A 46 6.02 -6.42 -3.18
N GLU A 47 6.45 -5.34 -2.52
CA GLU A 47 5.65 -4.66 -1.51
C GLU A 47 4.40 -4.04 -2.13
N LEU A 48 4.54 -3.38 -3.29
CA LEU A 48 3.42 -2.80 -4.02
C LEU A 48 2.43 -3.88 -4.46
N ILE A 49 2.91 -5.03 -4.96
CA ILE A 49 2.06 -6.15 -5.34
C ILE A 49 1.28 -6.69 -4.13
N ALA A 50 1.94 -6.85 -2.98
CA ALA A 50 1.28 -7.32 -1.77
C ALA A 50 0.22 -6.33 -1.26
N ILE A 51 0.55 -5.03 -1.24
CA ILE A 51 -0.37 -3.95 -0.86
C ILE A 51 -1.57 -3.92 -1.80
N ALA A 52 -1.34 -3.89 -3.10
CA ALA A 52 -2.39 -3.83 -4.11
C ALA A 52 -3.36 -5.01 -4.00
N LYS A 53 -2.84 -6.23 -3.77
CA LYS A 53 -3.66 -7.43 -3.56
C LYS A 53 -4.61 -7.28 -2.36
N ILE A 54 -4.12 -6.71 -1.25
CA ILE A 54 -4.96 -6.44 -0.06
C ILE A 54 -6.05 -5.41 -0.39
N LEU A 55 -5.72 -4.41 -1.21
CA LEU A 55 -6.63 -3.35 -1.63
C LEU A 55 -7.61 -3.78 -2.73
N GLY A 56 -7.60 -5.04 -3.15
CA GLY A 56 -8.51 -5.61 -4.14
C GLY A 56 -8.06 -5.48 -5.60
N TYR A 57 -6.79 -5.17 -5.85
CA TYR A 57 -6.23 -5.04 -7.20
C TYR A 57 -5.39 -6.26 -7.58
N ASP A 58 -5.60 -6.76 -8.80
CA ASP A 58 -4.77 -7.80 -9.38
C ASP A 58 -3.41 -7.25 -9.85
N LYS A 59 -2.43 -8.14 -10.04
CA LYS A 59 -1.10 -7.78 -10.58
C LYS A 59 -1.17 -7.03 -11.92
N LYS A 60 -2.19 -7.31 -12.74
CA LYS A 60 -2.44 -6.64 -14.03
C LYS A 60 -2.93 -5.18 -13.87
N GLU A 61 -3.46 -4.84 -12.70
CA GLU A 61 -4.05 -3.54 -12.38
C GLU A 61 -3.09 -2.66 -11.57
N ILE A 62 -1.88 -3.15 -11.27
CA ILE A 62 -0.84 -2.43 -10.54
C ILE A 62 -0.50 -1.07 -11.16
N GLY A 63 -0.65 -0.94 -12.48
CA GLY A 63 -0.52 0.32 -13.21
C GLY A 63 -1.41 1.45 -12.65
N TYR A 64 -2.51 1.09 -11.98
CA TYR A 64 -3.36 2.04 -11.28
C TYR A 64 -2.60 2.88 -10.25
N PHE A 65 -1.53 2.39 -9.63
CA PHE A 65 -0.79 3.18 -8.62
C PHE A 65 0.34 4.04 -9.20
N PHE A 66 0.41 4.22 -10.52
CA PHE A 66 1.44 5.04 -11.15
C PHE A 66 0.87 6.31 -11.78
N ASP A 67 1.67 7.37 -11.72
CA ASP A 67 1.60 8.57 -12.57
C ASP A 67 2.71 8.53 -13.63
#